data_AF-A0A970DJH4-F1
#
_entry.id   AF-A0A970DJH4-F1
#
_cell.length_a   1.000
_cell.length_b   1.000
_cell.length_c   1.000
_cell.angle_alpha   90.00
_cell.angle_beta   90.00
_cell.angle_gamma   90.00
#
_symmetry.space_group_name_H-M   'P 1'
#
loop_
_entity.id
_entity.type
_entity.pdbx_description
1 polymer ?
#
loop_
_entity_poly.entity_id
_entity_poly.type
_entity_poly.pdbx_seq_one_letter_code
_entity_poly.pdbx_strand_id
1 'polypeptide(L)' 'MKTRFLNNVKIVSTGHYVPSGVLSNEDLEKIVDTSDEWIYSRTGIKTRRIANGEKTSDMAYLAALD' A
#
# COMPACT_ATOMS: atom_id res chain seq x y z
N MET A 1 11.04 -45.47 -7.89
CA MET A 1 11.28 -44.03 -7.62
C MET A 1 9.92 -43.35 -7.47
N LYS A 2 9.48 -43.01 -6.26
CA LYS A 2 8.20 -42.31 -6.04
C LYS A 2 8.48 -40.81 -5.94
N THR A 3 8.15 -40.06 -6.97
CA THR A 3 8.22 -38.59 -6.97
C THR A 3 7.07 -38.07 -6.11
N ARG A 4 7.36 -37.62 -4.88
CA ARG A 4 6.35 -37.05 -3.98
C ARG A 4 6.23 -35.56 -4.28
N PHE A 5 5.20 -35.16 -5.02
CA PHE A 5 4.79 -33.76 -5.07
C PHE A 5 4.05 -33.44 -3.76
N LEU A 6 4.69 -32.69 -2.87
CA LEU A 6 4.04 -32.05 -1.72
C LEU A 6 3.64 -30.63 -2.14
N ASN A 7 2.44 -30.48 -2.71
CA ASN A 7 1.83 -29.16 -2.89
C ASN A 7 1.17 -28.72 -1.58
N ASN A 8 1.96 -28.58 -0.51
CA ASN A 8 1.48 -28.17 0.80
C ASN A 8 1.85 -26.70 1.08
N VAL A 9 1.49 -25.78 0.19
CA VAL A 9 1.60 -24.34 0.44
C VAL A 9 0.20 -23.80 0.71
N LYS A 10 0.03 -23.12 1.85
CA LYS A 10 -1.22 -22.46 2.23
C LYS A 10 -0.86 -21.09 2.82
N ILE A 11 -1.57 -20.04 2.40
CA ILE A 11 -1.52 -18.74 3.07
C ILE A 11 -2.24 -18.90 4.41
N VAL A 12 -1.49 -18.80 5.51
CA VAL A 12 -2.04 -18.97 6.87
C VAL A 12 -2.64 -17.66 7.37
N SER A 13 -2.01 -16.54 7.07
CA SER A 13 -2.46 -15.20 7.41
C SER A 13 -1.90 -14.16 6.44
N THR A 14 -2.44 -12.95 6.54
CA THR A 14 -1.96 -11.73 5.91
C THR A 14 -2.03 -10.63 6.95
N GLY A 15 -1.11 -9.68 6.91
CA GLY A 15 -1.19 -8.47 7.72
C GLY A 15 -0.83 -7.26 6.86
N HIS A 16 -1.20 -6.08 7.33
CA HIS A 16 -0.98 -4.85 6.59
C HIS A 16 -0.61 -3.70 7.53
N TYR A 17 0.14 -2.76 6.98
CA TYR A 17 0.38 -1.49 7.62
C TYR A 17 0.36 -0.41 6.56
N VAL A 18 -0.26 0.72 6.89
CA VAL A 18 -0.26 1.92 6.07
C VAL A 18 0.20 3.11 6.90
N PRO A 19 1.09 3.97 6.37
CA PRO A 19 1.55 5.13 7.12
C PRO A 19 0.40 6.10 7.39
N SER A 20 0.57 6.91 8.42
CA SER A 20 -0.50 7.80 8.90
C SER A 20 -0.73 9.02 8.01
N GLY A 21 0.30 9.47 7.27
CA GLY A 21 0.21 10.62 6.39
C GLY A 21 -0.79 10.39 5.26
N VAL A 22 -1.88 11.16 5.23
CA VAL A 22 -2.87 11.15 4.16
C VAL A 22 -2.59 12.30 3.21
N LEU A 23 -2.43 12.00 1.93
CA LEU A 23 -2.30 12.99 0.87
C LEU A 23 -3.51 12.88 -0.07
N SER A 24 -4.35 13.91 -0.08
CA SER A 24 -5.52 13.99 -0.96
C SER A 24 -5.15 14.44 -2.36
N ASN A 25 -6.06 14.28 -3.33
CA ASN A 25 -5.88 14.88 -4.64
C ASN A 25 -5.83 16.42 -4.57
N GLU A 26 -6.66 17.04 -3.73
CA GLU A 26 -6.65 18.50 -3.51
C GLU A 26 -5.28 18.98 -2.98
N ASP A 27 -4.59 18.17 -2.19
CA ASP A 27 -3.23 18.50 -1.75
C ASP A 27 -2.20 18.34 -2.88
N LEU A 28 -2.37 17.35 -3.76
CA LEU A 28 -1.53 17.17 -4.95
C LEU A 28 -1.68 18.34 -5.94
N GLU A 29 -2.88 18.87 -6.13
CA GLU A 29 -3.15 20.04 -6.97
C GLU A 29 -2.34 21.27 -6.54
N LYS A 30 -2.03 21.40 -5.25
CA LYS A 30 -1.26 22.52 -4.71
C LYS A 30 0.24 22.43 -5.04
N ILE A 31 0.74 21.27 -5.43
CA ILE A 31 2.18 21.00 -5.60
C ILE A 31 2.56 20.52 -7.00
N VAL A 32 1.60 20.13 -7.84
CA VAL A 32 1.79 19.69 -9.23
C VAL A 32 0.61 20.19 -10.08
N ASP A 33 0.86 20.48 -11.36
CA ASP A 33 -0.18 20.81 -12.34
C ASP A 33 -1.05 19.58 -12.66
N THR A 34 -2.12 19.39 -11.89
CA THR A 34 -3.07 18.28 -11.99
C THR A 34 -4.43 18.72 -11.42
N SER A 35 -5.46 17.87 -11.54
CA SER A 35 -6.75 18.04 -10.86
C SER A 35 -7.28 16.72 -10.29
N ASP A 36 -8.16 16.79 -9.30
CA ASP A 36 -8.89 15.65 -8.73
C ASP A 36 -9.73 14.95 -9.81
N GLU A 37 -10.36 15.71 -10.71
CA GLU A 37 -11.09 15.15 -11.85
C GLU A 37 -10.17 14.32 -12.75
N TRP A 38 -9.00 14.86 -13.12
CA TRP A 38 -8.05 14.16 -13.98
C TRP A 38 -7.50 12.90 -13.30
N ILE A 39 -7.12 12.99 -12.02
CA ILE A 39 -6.59 11.84 -11.26
C ILE A 39 -7.67 10.77 -11.09
N TYR A 40 -8.85 11.16 -10.62
CA TYR A 40 -9.91 10.22 -10.29
C TYR A 40 -10.49 9.53 -11.53
N SER A 41 -10.75 10.28 -12.61
CA SER A 41 -11.29 9.70 -13.85
C SER A 41 -10.39 8.64 -14.47
N ARG A 42 -9.06 8.75 -14.28
CA ARG A 42 -8.08 7.81 -14.85
C ARG A 42 -7.62 6.71 -13.90
N THR A 43 -7.64 6.94 -12.59
CA THR A 43 -7.04 6.01 -11.62
C THR A 43 -8.01 5.52 -10.55
N GLY A 44 -9.14 6.19 -10.35
CA GLY A 44 -10.05 5.94 -9.23
C GLY A 44 -9.51 6.35 -7.85
N ILE A 45 -8.33 6.99 -7.78
CA ILE A 45 -7.69 7.34 -6.50
C ILE A 45 -8.18 8.72 -6.03
N LYS A 46 -8.61 8.82 -4.77
CA LYS A 46 -8.94 10.08 -4.08
C LYS A 46 -7.91 10.51 -3.04
N THR A 47 -7.29 9.53 -2.39
CA THR A 47 -6.27 9.75 -1.36
C THR A 47 -5.20 8.67 -1.47
N ARG A 48 -3.98 8.98 -1.02
CA ARG A 48 -2.92 7.99 -0.80
C ARG A 48 -2.25 8.18 0.55
N ARG A 49 -1.49 7.18 0.96
CA ARG A 49 -0.70 7.23 2.20
C ARG A 49 0.77 7.50 1.87
N ILE A 50 1.38 8.45 2.58
CA ILE A 50 2.77 8.86 2.41
C ILE A 50 3.47 8.69 3.76
N ALA A 51 4.61 8.00 3.74
CA ALA A 51 5.46 7.88 4.92
C ALA A 51 6.09 9.24 5.24
N ASN A 52 6.05 9.62 6.52
CA ASN A 52 6.73 10.77 7.10
C ASN A 52 7.76 10.29 8.13
N GLY A 53 8.86 9.75 7.63
CA GLY A 53 9.97 9.24 8.44
C GLY A 53 9.95 7.73 8.68
N GLU A 54 8.80 7.06 8.49
CA GLU A 54 8.71 5.59 8.58
C GLU A 54 9.63 4.93 7.54
N LYS A 55 10.44 3.96 7.98
CA LYS A 55 11.26 3.15 7.08
C LYS A 55 10.48 1.95 6.59
N THR A 56 10.90 1.40 5.45
CA THR A 56 10.29 0.18 4.89
C THR A 56 10.36 -1.00 5.85
N SER A 57 11.46 -1.13 6.61
CA SER A 57 11.61 -2.14 7.67
C SER A 57 10.57 -2.01 8.78
N ASP A 58 10.31 -0.78 9.22
CA ASP A 58 9.40 -0.51 10.34
C ASP A 58 7.96 -0.81 9.93
N MET A 59 7.57 -0.36 8.74
CA MET A 59 6.24 -0.65 8.18
C MET A 59 6.03 -2.16 7.95
N ALA A 60 7.04 -2.87 7.43
CA ALA A 60 6.95 -4.31 7.25
C ALA A 60 6.86 -5.07 8.58
N TYR A 61 7.60 -4.62 9.60
CA TYR A 61 7.50 -5.18 10.95
C TYR A 61 6.10 -4.99 11.53
N LEU A 62 5.53 -3.77 11.44
CA LEU A 62 4.17 -3.50 11.91
C LEU A 62 3.11 -4.33 11.17
N ALA A 63 3.26 -4.51 9.85
CA ALA A 63 2.37 -5.37 9.06
C ALA A 63 2.46 -6.85 9.44
N ALA A 64 3.57 -7.31 10.04
CA ALA A 64 3.75 -8.69 10.46
C ALA A 64 3.22 -8.97 11.88
N LEU A 65 2.86 -7.93 12.65
CA LEU A 65 2.28 -8.05 13.98
C LEU A 65 0.74 -8.13 13.98
N ASP A 66 0.10 -7.72 12.89
CA ASP A 66 -1.34 -7.79 12.62
C ASP A 66 -1.76 -9.23 12.28
#